data_AF-A0A1G5QU09-F1
#
_entry.id   AF-A0A1G5QU09-F1
#
_cell.length_a   1.000
_cell.length_b   1.000
_cell.length_c   1.000
_cell.angle_alpha   90.00
_cell.angle_beta   90.00
_cell.angle_gamma   90.00
#
_symmetry.space_group_name_H-M   'P 1'
#
loop_
_entity.id
_entity.type
_entity.pdbx_description
1 polymer ?
#
loop_
_entity_poly.entity_id
_entity_poly.type
_entity_poly.pdbx_seq_one_letter_code
_entity_poly.pdbx_strand_id
1 'polypeptide(L)'
;MAIPLRFSPPKTSKQKIRLGEIDTPERGQQWGKRAKQALSTLAFGKTARVEQQDVDRYGRIVGRVYVDGLDVNAEMVRQGHAWVYRRYVRDRSLLDLEKRAKEAERGLWGLSEAKQVKPWEWRRGKRQTRQSDSDTVPADAQCGTKRYCSRWRTVLRPASI
;
A
#
# COMPACT_ATOMS: atom_id res chain seq x y z
N MET A 1 27.09 23.54 44.33
CA MET A 1 25.69 23.72 43.88
C MET A 1 25.44 22.81 42.70
N ALA A 2 24.56 21.82 42.80
CA ALA A 2 24.23 20.91 41.70
C ALA A 2 22.80 21.21 41.23
N ILE A 3 22.66 21.62 39.97
CA ILE A 3 21.36 21.86 39.34
C ILE A 3 20.85 20.49 38.86
N PRO A 4 19.71 19.99 39.36
CA PRO A 4 19.14 18.74 38.87
C PRO A 4 18.62 18.96 37.44
N LEU A 5 19.31 18.40 36.45
CA LEU A 5 18.79 18.34 35.08
C LEU A 5 17.62 17.37 35.04
N ARG A 6 16.41 17.88 34.80
CA ARG A 6 15.24 17.04 34.50
C ARG A 6 15.43 16.44 33.10
N PHE A 7 15.92 15.21 33.04
CA PHE A 7 15.94 14.44 31.80
C PHE A 7 14.52 13.93 31.51
N SER A 8 13.88 14.46 30.47
CA SER A 8 12.65 13.86 29.93
C SER A 8 13.06 12.85 28.85
N PRO A 9 12.75 11.56 29.01
CA PRO A 9 13.11 10.56 28.01
C PRO A 9 12.42 10.87 26.68
N PRO A 10 13.09 10.66 25.53
CA PRO A 10 12.48 10.88 24.23
C PRO A 10 11.23 10.00 24.08
N LYS A 11 10.09 10.62 23.73
CA LYS A 11 8.85 9.88 23.47
C LYS A 11 9.04 8.97 22.26
N THR A 12 8.98 7.65 22.49
CA THR A 12 8.95 6.66 21.41
C THR A 12 7.52 6.54 20.87
N SER A 13 7.26 7.08 19.67
CA SER A 13 5.97 6.93 18.98
C SER A 13 6.09 6.00 17.78
N LYS A 14 5.19 5.02 17.65
CA LYS A 14 5.09 4.20 16.44
C LYS A 14 4.48 5.04 15.32
N GLN A 15 5.22 5.25 14.23
CA GLN A 15 4.76 6.01 13.08
C GLN A 15 4.69 5.15 11.83
N LYS A 16 3.70 5.41 10.96
CA LYS A 16 3.58 4.77 9.66
C LYS A 16 4.19 5.68 8.60
N ILE A 17 5.10 5.15 7.82
CA ILE A 17 5.85 5.88 6.80
C ILE A 17 5.51 5.29 5.44
N ARG A 18 5.24 6.17 4.47
CA ARG A 18 5.05 5.83 3.07
C ARG A 18 6.33 6.17 2.32
N LEU A 19 6.84 5.22 1.55
CA LEU A 19 7.99 5.49 0.68
C LEU A 19 7.58 6.53 -0.37
N GLY A 20 8.30 7.64 -0.38
CA GLY A 20 8.15 8.73 -1.33
C GLY A 20 8.62 8.31 -2.72
N GLU A 21 8.07 8.96 -3.75
CA GLU A 21 8.48 8.85 -5.16
C GLU A 21 8.30 7.48 -5.82
N ILE A 22 7.99 6.43 -5.06
CA ILE A 22 7.80 5.07 -5.54
C ILE A 22 6.44 4.51 -5.11
N ASP A 23 5.90 3.58 -5.88
CA ASP A 23 4.66 2.86 -5.58
C ASP A 23 4.91 1.36 -5.70
N THR A 24 4.71 0.62 -4.60
CA THR A 24 4.90 -0.83 -4.56
C THR A 24 3.60 -1.56 -4.91
N PRO A 25 3.66 -2.76 -5.52
CA PRO A 25 2.47 -3.56 -5.76
C PRO A 25 1.71 -3.85 -4.45
N GLU A 26 0.39 -3.64 -4.48
CA GLU A 26 -0.47 -3.82 -3.31
C GLU A 26 -0.49 -5.28 -2.86
N ARG A 27 -0.85 -5.55 -1.59
CA ARG A 27 -0.87 -6.92 -1.03
C ARG A 27 -1.66 -7.95 -1.85
N GLY A 28 -2.72 -7.49 -2.53
CA GLY A 28 -3.57 -8.33 -3.39
C GLY A 28 -3.22 -8.27 -4.88
N GLN A 29 -2.19 -7.53 -5.28
CA GLN A 29 -1.66 -7.53 -6.64
C GLN A 29 -0.67 -8.67 -6.82
N GLN A 30 -0.46 -9.03 -8.08
CA GLN A 30 0.68 -9.83 -8.46
C GLN A 30 1.97 -9.15 -7.97
N TRP A 31 2.92 -9.95 -7.48
CA TRP A 31 4.19 -9.48 -6.92
C TRP A 31 4.12 -8.70 -5.58
N GLY A 32 2.93 -8.38 -5.06
CA GLY A 32 2.80 -7.62 -3.80
C GLY A 32 3.42 -8.31 -2.58
N LYS A 33 3.28 -9.64 -2.47
CA LYS A 33 3.92 -10.41 -1.39
C LYS A 33 5.44 -10.36 -1.48
N ARG A 34 6.01 -10.47 -2.68
CA ARG A 34 7.46 -10.43 -2.91
C ARG A 34 8.03 -9.03 -2.65
N ALA A 35 7.33 -7.98 -3.09
CA ALA A 35 7.71 -6.60 -2.78
C ALA A 35 7.71 -6.33 -1.26
N LYS A 36 6.70 -6.82 -0.53
CA LYS A 36 6.69 -6.74 0.94
C LYS A 36 7.89 -7.47 1.56
N GLN A 37 8.20 -8.67 1.07
CA GLN A 37 9.32 -9.46 1.58
C GLN A 37 10.65 -8.73 1.37
N ALA A 38 10.89 -8.19 0.17
CA ALA A 38 12.09 -7.42 -0.14
C ALA A 38 12.26 -6.20 0.79
N LEU A 39 11.19 -5.43 0.99
CA LEU A 39 11.20 -4.30 1.92
C LEU A 39 11.52 -4.75 3.36
N SER A 40 10.95 -5.87 3.79
CA SER A 40 11.23 -6.44 5.11
C SER A 40 12.70 -6.84 5.24
N THR A 41 13.29 -7.48 4.23
CA THR A 41 14.71 -7.84 4.23
C THR A 41 15.61 -6.60 4.33
N LEU A 42 15.23 -5.50 3.69
CA LEU A 42 16.02 -4.27 3.70
C LEU A 42 15.95 -3.53 5.04
N ALA A 43 14.77 -3.45 5.68
CA ALA A 43 14.54 -2.51 6.78
C ALA A 43 14.07 -3.13 8.11
N PHE A 44 13.62 -4.39 8.13
CA PHE A 44 13.07 -4.99 9.35
C PHE A 44 14.15 -5.21 10.41
N GLY A 45 13.87 -4.76 11.64
CA GLY A 45 14.78 -4.90 12.78
C GLY A 45 16.02 -3.99 12.72
N LYS A 46 16.07 -3.05 11.77
CA LYS A 46 17.21 -2.14 11.58
C LYS A 46 16.85 -0.70 11.93
N THR A 47 17.87 0.09 12.26
CA THR A 47 17.71 1.54 12.46
C THR A 47 17.60 2.22 11.11
N ALA A 48 16.48 2.90 10.88
CA ALA A 48 16.23 3.64 9.65
C ALA A 48 16.23 5.15 9.91
N ARG A 49 16.91 5.90 9.05
CA ARG A 49 16.80 7.36 8.95
C ARG A 49 15.77 7.69 7.88
N VAL A 50 14.79 8.53 8.21
CA VAL A 50 13.75 8.93 7.26
C VAL A 50 13.94 10.40 6.92
N GLU A 51 14.10 10.69 5.62
CA GLU A 51 14.05 12.04 5.09
C GLU A 51 12.61 12.35 4.70
N GLN A 52 11.92 13.08 5.57
CA GLN A 52 10.55 13.51 5.35
C GLN A 52 10.49 14.50 4.19
N GLN A 53 9.65 14.19 3.20
CA GLN A 53 9.37 15.05 2.06
C GLN A 53 8.00 15.74 2.19
N ASP A 54 7.03 15.04 2.77
CA ASP A 54 5.64 15.51 2.92
C ASP A 54 4.90 14.72 4.01
N VAL A 55 3.67 15.13 4.34
CA VAL A 55 2.71 14.37 5.15
C VAL A 55 1.44 14.20 4.35
N ASP A 56 0.99 12.96 4.15
CA ASP A 56 -0.25 12.73 3.41
C ASP A 56 -1.50 13.10 4.21
N ARG A 57 -2.64 13.20 3.52
CA ARG A 57 -3.97 13.48 4.13
C ARG A 57 -4.40 12.50 5.24
N TYR A 58 -3.72 11.37 5.39
CA TYR A 58 -3.99 10.37 6.42
C TYR A 58 -3.00 10.49 7.60
N GLY A 59 -2.18 11.53 7.63
CA GLY A 59 -1.19 11.78 8.68
C GLY A 59 0.04 10.89 8.61
N ARG A 60 0.31 10.23 7.46
CA ARG A 60 1.51 9.42 7.29
C ARG A 60 2.64 10.27 6.74
N ILE A 61 3.84 10.07 7.28
CA ILE A 61 5.05 10.67 6.74
C ILE A 61 5.31 10.06 5.36
N VAL A 62 5.56 10.90 4.37
CA VAL A 62 6.00 10.51 3.03
C VAL A 62 7.45 10.92 2.89
N GLY A 63 8.33 9.99 2.53
CA GLY A 63 9.75 10.30 2.45
C GLY A 63 10.65 9.18 1.96
N ARG A 64 11.95 9.48 1.92
CA ARG A 64 12.99 8.51 1.63
C ARG A 64 13.46 7.83 2.90
N VAL A 65 13.69 6.53 2.81
CA VAL A 65 14.14 5.73 3.96
C VAL A 65 15.54 5.23 3.69
N TYR A 66 16.44 5.51 4.62
CA TYR A 66 17.83 5.09 4.58
C TYR A 66 18.10 4.11 5.72
N VAL A 67 18.73 2.99 5.40
CA VAL A 67 19.12 1.97 6.38
C VAL A 67 20.59 1.69 6.19
N ASP A 68 21.42 1.91 7.22
CA ASP A 68 22.88 1.74 7.13
C ASP A 68 23.51 2.50 5.94
N GLY A 69 22.96 3.68 5.60
CA GLY A 69 23.39 4.49 4.45
C GLY A 69 22.80 4.08 3.09
N LEU A 70 22.12 2.93 3.00
CA LEU A 70 21.44 2.46 1.79
C LEU A 70 20.09 3.15 1.62
N ASP A 71 19.84 3.73 0.45
CA ASP A 71 18.51 4.23 0.06
C ASP A 71 17.58 3.06 -0.28
N VAL A 72 16.65 2.78 0.63
CA VAL A 72 15.67 1.68 0.49
C VAL A 72 14.71 1.94 -0.67
N ASN A 73 14.36 3.20 -0.96
CA ASN A 73 13.46 3.51 -2.07
C ASN A 73 14.14 3.19 -3.41
N ALA A 74 15.38 3.63 -3.58
CA ALA A 74 16.18 3.36 -4.77
C ALA A 74 16.45 1.86 -4.94
N GLU A 75 16.77 1.16 -3.84
CA GLU A 75 17.03 -0.28 -3.87
C GLU A 75 15.80 -1.09 -4.28
N MET A 76 14.61 -0.71 -3.78
CA MET A 76 13.35 -1.34 -4.16
C MET A 76 13.05 -1.20 -5.66
N VAL A 77 13.40 -0.05 -6.27
CA VAL A 77 13.26 0.16 -7.72
C VAL A 77 14.32 -0.65 -8.48
N ARG A 78 15.57 -0.61 -8.02
CA ARG A 78 16.71 -1.31 -8.64
C ARG A 78 16.51 -2.83 -8.73
N GLN A 79 15.89 -3.41 -7.70
CA GLN A 79 15.53 -4.84 -7.65
C GLN A 79 14.22 -5.17 -8.40
N GLY A 80 13.49 -4.18 -8.91
CA GLY A 80 12.21 -4.39 -9.59
C GLY A 80 11.06 -4.77 -8.65
N HIS A 81 11.02 -4.21 -7.44
CA HIS A 81 9.94 -4.40 -6.48
C HIS A 81 8.99 -3.19 -6.39
N ALA A 82 9.31 -2.08 -7.04
CA ALA A 82 8.52 -0.86 -7.03
C ALA A 82 8.50 -0.19 -8.41
N TRP A 83 7.42 0.54 -8.68
CA TRP A 83 7.29 1.46 -9.81
C TRP A 83 7.69 2.86 -9.38
N VAL A 84 8.31 3.62 -10.28
CA VAL A 84 8.57 5.05 -10.03
C VAL A 84 7.30 5.84 -10.27
N TYR A 85 6.89 6.61 -9.26
CA TYR A 85 5.70 7.43 -9.35
C TYR A 85 6.01 8.75 -10.07
N ARG A 86 5.92 8.72 -11.41
CA ARG A 86 6.29 9.82 -12.31
C ARG A 86 5.67 11.18 -11.96
N ARG A 87 4.49 11.22 -11.31
CA ARG A 87 3.83 12.46 -10.88
C ARG A 87 4.55 13.16 -9.72
N TYR A 88 5.26 12.40 -8.89
CA TYR A 88 5.86 12.90 -7.64
C TYR A 88 7.38 12.70 -7.57
N VAL A 89 7.98 12.07 -8.58
CA VAL A 89 9.43 11.86 -8.64
C VAL A 89 10.15 13.21 -8.75
N ARG A 90 11.03 13.51 -7.80
CA ARG A 90 11.92 14.68 -7.85
C ARG A 90 13.30 14.29 -8.36
N ASP A 91 13.75 13.11 -8.00
CA ASP A 91 15.04 12.56 -8.39
C ASP A 91 14.93 11.68 -9.64
N ARG A 92 15.54 12.14 -10.73
CA ARG A 92 15.52 11.43 -12.02
C ARG A 92 16.32 10.12 -12.00
N SER A 93 17.25 9.93 -11.07
CA SER A 93 18.03 8.69 -10.98
C SER A 93 17.16 7.46 -10.75
N LEU A 94 16.00 7.62 -10.08
CA LEU A 94 15.03 6.55 -9.90
C LEU A 94 14.47 6.05 -11.25
N LEU A 95 14.27 6.94 -12.22
CA LEU A 95 13.80 6.56 -13.56
C LEU A 95 14.83 5.71 -14.29
N ASP A 96 16.10 6.04 -14.16
CA ASP A 96 17.20 5.27 -14.75
C ASP A 96 17.34 3.90 -14.08
N LEU A 97 17.16 3.83 -12.76
CA LEU A 97 17.11 2.56 -12.03
C LEU A 97 15.94 1.69 -12.47
N GLU A 98 14.77 2.27 -12.68
CA GLU A 98 13.60 1.55 -13.19
C GLU A 98 13.85 1.01 -14.60
N LYS A 99 14.44 1.83 -15.48
CA LYS A 99 14.82 1.43 -16.85
C LYS A 99 15.78 0.24 -16.83
N ARG A 100 16.84 0.31 -16.02
CA ARG A 100 17.81 -0.78 -15.86
C ARG A 100 17.18 -2.04 -15.27
N ALA A 101 16.24 -1.90 -14.34
CA ALA A 101 15.53 -3.04 -13.76
C ALA A 101 14.62 -3.72 -14.78
N LYS A 102 13.99 -2.96 -15.69
CA LYS A 102 13.21 -3.47 -16.81
C LYS A 102 14.06 -4.22 -17.82
N GLU A 103 15.16 -3.60 -18.27
CA GLU A 103 16.09 -4.19 -19.24
C GLU A 103 16.70 -5.49 -18.74
N ALA A 104 16.92 -5.60 -17.42
CA ALA A 104 17.44 -6.81 -16.78
C ALA A 104 16.35 -7.77 -16.29
N GLU A 105 15.07 -7.54 -16.63
CA GLU A 105 13.92 -8.37 -16.25
C GLU A 105 13.85 -8.70 -14.75
N ARG A 106 14.29 -7.75 -13.91
CA ARG A 106 14.40 -7.98 -12.47
C ARG A 106 13.05 -7.93 -11.78
N GLY A 107 12.84 -8.87 -10.89
CA GLY A 107 11.69 -8.85 -10.00
C GLY A 107 10.35 -8.88 -10.76
N LEU A 108 9.54 -7.84 -10.59
CA LEU A 108 8.24 -7.73 -11.25
C LEU A 108 8.36 -7.63 -12.78
N TRP A 109 9.51 -7.18 -13.29
CA TRP A 109 9.74 -6.99 -14.72
C TRP A 109 9.97 -8.30 -15.48
N GLY A 110 10.30 -9.40 -14.79
CA GLY A 110 10.37 -10.73 -15.38
C GLY A 110 9.00 -11.43 -15.52
N LEU A 111 7.91 -10.75 -15.13
CA LEU A 111 6.56 -11.25 -15.39
C LEU A 111 6.12 -10.88 -16.81
N SER A 112 5.15 -11.60 -17.38
CA SER A 112 4.50 -11.19 -18.63
C SER A 112 3.83 -9.82 -18.48
N GLU A 113 3.83 -9.01 -19.55
CA GLU A 113 3.31 -7.63 -19.53
C GLU A 113 1.89 -7.52 -18.95
N ALA A 114 1.00 -8.47 -19.28
CA ALA A 114 -0.37 -8.52 -18.75
C ALA A 114 -0.44 -8.61 -17.21
N LYS A 115 0.61 -9.13 -16.57
CA LYS A 115 0.73 -9.25 -15.11
C LYS A 115 1.44 -8.04 -14.47
N GLN A 116 2.05 -7.16 -15.27
CA GLN A 116 2.75 -5.96 -14.83
C GLN A 116 1.78 -4.78 -14.65
N VAL A 117 0.73 -4.96 -13.86
CA VAL A 117 -0.27 -3.91 -13.62
C VAL A 117 0.29 -2.89 -12.63
N LYS A 118 0.29 -1.60 -13.02
CA LYS A 118 0.74 -0.53 -12.13
C LYS A 118 -0.16 -0.40 -10.91
N PRO A 119 0.37 -0.06 -9.72
CA PRO A 119 -0.45 -0.05 -8.52
C PRO A 119 -1.59 0.99 -8.55
N TRP A 120 -1.40 2.13 -9.23
CA TRP A 120 -2.45 3.14 -9.41
C TRP A 120 -3.55 2.70 -10.38
N GLU A 121 -3.23 1.95 -11.43
CA GLU A 121 -4.21 1.38 -12.37
C GLU A 121 -5.04 0.30 -11.69
N TRP A 122 -4.40 -0.59 -10.94
CA TRP A 122 -5.08 -1.60 -10.14
C TRP A 122 -6.08 -1.01 -9.13
N ARG A 123 -5.70 0.10 -8.47
CA ARG A 123 -6.59 0.82 -7.56
C ARG A 123 -7.82 1.40 -8.28
N ARG A 124 -7.65 1.87 -9.52
CA ARG A 124 -8.77 2.37 -10.35
C ARG A 124 -9.72 1.26 -10.77
N GLY A 125 -9.20 0.11 -11.21
CA GLY A 125 -10.02 -1.04 -11.62
C GLY A 125 -10.89 -1.58 -10.49
N LYS A 126 -10.34 -1.68 -9.27
CA LYS A 126 -11.11 -2.07 -8.07
C LYS A 126 -12.21 -1.08 -7.69
N ARG A 127 -12.07 0.20 -8.08
CA ARG A 127 -13.07 1.22 -7.81
C ARG A 127 -14.28 1.07 -8.75
N GLN A 128 -14.05 0.64 -9.98
CA GLN A 128 -15.11 0.41 -10.97
C GLN A 128 -15.91 -0.85 -10.68
N THR A 129 -15.27 -1.97 -10.32
CA THR A 129 -15.99 -3.21 -9.99
C THR A 129 -16.88 -3.06 -8.76
N ARG A 130 -16.49 -2.23 -7.77
CA ARG A 130 -17.33 -1.93 -6.61
C ARG A 130 -18.54 -1.04 -6.93
N GLN A 131 -18.55 -0.33 -8.06
CA GLN A 131 -19.68 0.49 -8.51
C GLN A 131 -20.64 -0.29 -9.42
N SER A 132 -20.19 -1.36 -10.08
CA SER A 132 -21.06 -2.21 -10.91
C SER A 132 -21.82 -3.28 -10.12
N ASP A 133 -21.34 -3.66 -8.94
CA ASP A 133 -21.98 -4.67 -8.09
C ASP A 133 -23.12 -4.11 -7.21
N SER A 134 -23.44 -2.81 -7.32
CA SER A 134 -24.57 -2.17 -6.61
C SER A 134 -25.85 -2.04 -7.43
N ASP A 135 -25.86 -2.43 -8.72
CA ASP A 135 -26.99 -2.18 -9.63
C ASP A 135 -27.74 -3.44 -10.08
N THR A 136 -27.55 -4.59 -9.41
CA THR A 136 -28.50 -5.71 -9.54
C THR A 136 -29.31 -5.83 -8.26
N VAL A 137 -30.32 -4.96 -8.14
CA VAL A 137 -31.47 -5.24 -7.27
C VAL A 137 -32.24 -6.38 -7.96
N PRO A 138 -32.43 -7.55 -7.33
CA PRO A 138 -33.34 -8.56 -7.86
C PRO A 138 -34.72 -7.92 -8.07
N ALA A 139 -35.35 -8.14 -9.21
CA ALA A 139 -36.62 -7.51 -9.60
C ALA A 139 -37.83 -7.88 -8.70
N ASP A 140 -37.61 -8.61 -7.61
CA ASP A 140 -38.64 -9.16 -6.74
C ASP A 140 -38.54 -8.66 -5.29
N ALA A 141 -37.69 -7.67 -5.00
CA ALA A 141 -37.54 -7.11 -3.66
C ALA A 141 -38.60 -6.02 -3.38
N GLN A 142 -39.83 -6.42 -3.09
CA GLN A 142 -40.83 -5.52 -2.49
C GLN A 142 -40.38 -5.13 -1.07
N CYS A 143 -39.82 -3.93 -0.95
CA CYS A 143 -39.49 -3.32 0.33
C CYS A 143 -40.78 -2.81 0.99
N GLY A 144 -41.37 -3.64 1.87
CA GLY A 144 -42.33 -3.15 2.86
C GLY A 144 -41.67 -2.11 3.77
N THR A 145 -42.29 -0.94 3.85
CA THR A 145 -41.88 0.27 4.57
C THR A 145 -41.36 0.04 6.00
N LYS A 146 -40.10 -0.35 6.20
CA LYS A 146 -39.39 -0.17 7.48
C LYS A 146 -37.89 0.12 7.28
N ARG A 147 -37.46 1.27 7.83
CA ARG A 147 -36.07 1.78 7.87
C ARG A 147 -35.31 1.26 9.11
N TYR A 148 -35.06 -0.06 9.25
CA TYR A 148 -33.86 -0.61 9.92
C TYR A 148 -33.91 -2.15 9.98
N CYS A 149 -32.79 -2.81 9.71
CA CYS A 149 -32.59 -4.24 9.92
C CYS A 149 -32.25 -4.53 11.38
N SER A 150 -32.95 -5.47 12.02
CA SER A 150 -32.34 -6.27 13.08
C SER A 150 -33.06 -7.60 13.27
N ARG A 151 -32.25 -8.60 13.63
CA ARG A 151 -32.60 -9.81 14.38
C ARG A 151 -32.92 -11.05 13.55
N TRP A 152 -31.91 -11.90 13.45
CA TRP A 152 -32.05 -13.34 13.29
C TRP A 152 -33.06 -13.88 14.31
N ARG A 153 -34.12 -14.52 13.83
CA ARG A 153 -34.93 -15.42 14.66
C ARG A 153 -35.47 -16.53 13.77
N THR A 154 -34.97 -17.74 14.05
CA THR A 154 -35.56 -19.05 13.80
C THR A 154 -37.09 -19.02 13.88
N VAL A 155 -37.81 -19.82 13.09
CA VAL A 155 -38.79 -20.84 13.53
C VAL A 155 -39.47 -21.47 12.27
N LEU A 156 -39.24 -22.79 12.11
CA LEU A 156 -40.09 -23.91 11.68
C LEU A 156 -41.11 -23.79 10.51
N ARG A 157 -41.11 -24.84 9.67
CA ARG A 157 -42.20 -25.31 8.78
C ARG A 157 -43.51 -25.48 9.59
N PRO A 158 -44.72 -25.46 8.98
CA PRO A 158 -45.25 -26.69 8.36
C PRO A 158 -46.24 -26.54 7.15
N ALA A 159 -46.44 -27.69 6.52
CA ALA A 159 -47.68 -28.26 5.92
C ALA A 159 -48.33 -27.72 4.61
N SER A 160 -48.34 -28.63 3.64
CA SER A 160 -49.49 -29.14 2.84
C SER A 160 -50.25 -28.23 1.88
N ILE A 161 -50.35 -28.67 0.62
CA ILE A 161 -51.52 -29.36 0.02
C ILE A 161 -50.99 -30.42 -0.94
#